data_AF-A0ABD2P4A2-F1
#
_entry.id   AF-A0ABD2P4A2-F1
#
_cell.length_a   1.000
_cell.length_b   1.000
_cell.length_c   1.000
_cell.angle_alpha   90.00
_cell.angle_beta   90.00
_cell.angle_gamma   90.00
#
_symmetry.space_group_name_H-M   'P 1'
#
loop_
_entity.id
_entity.type
_entity.pdbx_description
1 polymer ?
#
loop_
_entity_poly.entity_id
_entity_poly.type
_entity_poly.pdbx_seq_one_letter_code
_entity_poly.pdbx_strand_id
1 'polypeptide(L)' 'MLSHGKDPPQVQLHLGTTLNPDDIKEGDDVYFECNIRANPKEHKITWYHDVISIADFGHNNEDSAESN' A
#
# COMPACT_ATOMS: atom_id res chain seq x y z
N MET A 1 -12.43 -23.92 -23.04
CA MET A 1 -13.10 -23.38 -21.84
C MET A 1 -12.13 -22.40 -21.22
N LEU A 2 -12.20 -21.13 -21.63
CA LEU A 2 -11.22 -20.10 -21.27
C LEU A 2 -11.70 -19.40 -19.98
N SER A 3 -10.85 -19.39 -18.96
CA SER A 3 -11.05 -18.68 -17.69
C SER A 3 -11.05 -17.17 -17.93
N HIS A 4 -12.22 -16.58 -18.15
CA HIS A 4 -12.37 -15.14 -18.26
C HIS A 4 -12.72 -14.56 -16.88
N GLY A 5 -11.81 -13.75 -16.31
CA GLY A 5 -12.21 -12.69 -15.38
C GLY A 5 -11.80 -12.79 -13.92
N LYS A 6 -10.77 -13.58 -13.55
CA LYS A 6 -10.21 -13.50 -12.20
C LYS A 6 -8.69 -13.32 -12.24
N ASP A 7 -8.26 -12.09 -12.06
CA ASP A 7 -6.87 -11.67 -12.02
C ASP A 7 -6.43 -11.49 -10.56
N PRO A 8 -5.38 -12.19 -10.10
CA PRO A 8 -4.88 -12.01 -8.74
C PRO A 8 -4.33 -10.59 -8.56
N PRO A 9 -4.47 -9.97 -7.37
CA PRO A 9 -3.97 -8.63 -7.10
C PRO A 9 -2.48 -8.52 -7.42
N GLN A 10 -2.12 -7.54 -8.24
CA GLN A 10 -0.75 -7.12 -8.48
C GLN A 10 -0.50 -5.83 -7.69
N VAL A 11 0.54 -5.84 -6.85
CA VAL A 11 0.86 -4.74 -5.94
C VAL A 11 2.14 -4.06 -6.38
N GLN A 12 2.13 -2.73 -6.43
CA GLN A 12 3.32 -1.92 -6.64
C GLN A 12 3.41 -0.87 -5.54
N LEU A 13 4.59 -0.78 -4.94
CA LEU A 13 4.85 0.16 -3.85
C LEU A 13 5.78 1.26 -4.31
N HIS A 14 5.41 2.50 -4.02
CA HIS A 14 6.21 3.68 -4.34
C HIS A 14 6.27 4.60 -3.13
N LEU A 15 7.34 5.40 -3.06
CA LEU A 15 7.36 6.57 -2.20
C LEU A 15 6.31 7.58 -2.73
N GLY A 16 5.70 8.34 -1.82
CA GLY A 16 4.78 9.41 -2.17
C GLY A 16 5.31 10.29 -3.32
N THR A 17 4.45 10.60 -4.29
CA THR A 17 4.84 11.29 -5.53
C THR A 17 5.49 12.67 -5.33
N THR A 18 5.30 13.29 -4.17
CA THR A 18 5.88 14.59 -3.80
C THR A 18 7.21 14.49 -3.07
N LEU A 19 7.65 13.28 -2.70
CA LEU A 19 8.86 13.04 -1.91
C LEU A 19 10.04 12.70 -2.83
N ASN A 20 11.20 13.30 -2.54
CA ASN A 20 12.46 12.96 -3.19
C ASN A 20 13.26 11.99 -2.29
N PRO A 21 13.50 10.73 -2.69
CA PRO A 21 14.23 9.75 -1.89
C PRO A 21 15.63 10.21 -1.45
N ASP A 22 16.29 11.05 -2.26
CA ASP A 22 17.65 11.53 -2.01
C ASP A 22 17.71 12.71 -1.02
N ASP A 23 16.57 13.31 -0.64
CA ASP A 23 16.49 14.49 0.23
C ASP A 23 15.62 14.27 1.47
N ILE A 24 15.37 13.01 1.86
CA ILE A 24 14.66 12.67 3.10
C ILE A 24 15.61 12.77 4.30
N LYS A 25 15.21 13.49 5.35
CA LYS A 25 15.99 13.71 6.58
C LYS A 25 15.17 13.40 7.83
N GLU A 26 15.85 13.29 8.96
CA GLU A 26 15.21 13.12 10.26
C GLU A 26 14.27 14.30 10.56
N GLY A 27 13.03 13.98 10.94
CA GLY A 27 11.97 14.96 11.17
C GLY A 27 11.07 15.24 9.96
N ASP A 28 11.38 14.67 8.78
CA ASP A 28 10.50 14.74 7.61
C ASP A 28 9.35 13.73 7.72
N ASP A 29 8.15 14.17 7.37
CA ASP A 29 7.00 13.29 7.21
C ASP A 29 7.11 12.53 5.88
N VAL A 30 7.03 11.20 5.95
CA VAL A 30 7.09 10.32 4.78
C VAL A 30 5.85 9.45 4.69
N TYR A 31 5.45 9.14 3.46
CA TYR A 31 4.34 8.24 3.19
C TYR A 31 4.65 7.40 1.95
N PHE A 32 3.99 6.25 1.88
CA PHE A 32 4.10 5.32 0.76
C PHE A 32 2.74 5.16 0.08
N GLU A 33 2.77 5.03 -1.24
CA GLU A 33 1.61 4.78 -2.08
C GLU A 33 1.60 3.32 -2.53
N CYS A 34 0.48 2.62 -2.28
CA CYS A 34 0.26 1.24 -2.70
C CYS A 34 -0.72 1.20 -3.88
N ASN A 35 -0.21 0.93 -5.07
CA ASN A 35 -0.99 0.81 -6.29
C ASN A 35 -1.38 -0.66 -6.52
N ILE A 36 -2.67 -0.97 -6.49
CA ILE A 36 -3.20 -2.33 -6.63
C ILE A 36 -4.00 -2.46 -7.92
N ARG A 37 -3.68 -3.47 -8.73
CA ARG A 37 -4.49 -3.90 -9.87
C ARG A 37 -5.08 -5.27 -9.56
N ALA A 38 -6.38 -5.34 -9.37
CA ALA A 38 -7.07 -6.58 -9.01
C ALA A 38 -8.42 -6.70 -9.72
N ASN A 39 -8.81 -7.92 -10.06
CA ASN A 39 -10.13 -8.22 -10.59
C ASN A 39 -10.59 -9.61 -10.07
N PRO A 40 -11.45 -9.70 -9.04
CA PRO A 40 -12.20 -8.61 -8.42
C PRO A 40 -11.32 -7.71 -7.53
N LYS A 41 -11.86 -6.53 -7.19
CA LYS A 41 -11.21 -5.53 -6.35
C LYS A 41 -10.75 -6.11 -5.00
N GLU A 42 -9.64 -5.59 -4.51
CA GLU A 42 -9.10 -5.87 -3.18
C GLU A 42 -10.10 -5.53 -2.06
N HIS A 43 -10.05 -6.31 -0.98
CA HIS A 43 -10.92 -6.17 0.18
C HIS A 43 -10.13 -5.97 1.49
N LYS A 44 -8.81 -6.09 1.44
CA LYS A 44 -7.91 -5.91 2.57
C LYS A 44 -6.52 -5.55 2.06
N ILE A 45 -5.90 -4.56 2.69
CA ILE A 45 -4.50 -4.19 2.50
C ILE A 45 -3.81 -4.34 3.86
N THR A 46 -2.59 -4.83 3.88
CA THR A 46 -1.79 -4.93 5.11
C THR A 46 -0.37 -4.54 4.79
N TRP A 47 0.20 -3.76 5.69
CA TRP A 47 1.51 -3.15 5.54
C TRP A 47 2.49 -3.78 6.51
N TYR A 48 3.70 -4.01 6.04
CA TYR A 48 4.76 -4.64 6.80
C TYR A 48 6.04 -3.82 6.67
N HIS A 49 6.75 -3.67 7.79
CA HIS A 49 8.10 -3.14 7.83
C HIS A 49 9.01 -4.19 8.47
N ASP A 50 10.09 -4.57 7.79
CA ASP A 50 11.01 -5.62 8.24
C ASP A 50 10.30 -6.90 8.72
N VAL A 51 9.31 -7.36 7.95
CA VAL A 51 8.48 -8.55 8.25
C VAL A 51 7.49 -8.36 9.41
N ILE A 52 7.48 -7.20 10.08
CA ILE A 52 6.55 -6.92 11.17
C ILE A 52 5.35 -6.12 10.65
N SER A 53 4.15 -6.59 11.00
CA SER A 53 2.89 -5.92 10.66
C SER A 53 2.80 -4.58 11.37
N ILE A 54 2.54 -3.49 10.64
CA ILE A 54 2.39 -2.18 11.27
C ILE A 54 1.14 -2.08 12.14
N ALA A 55 0.15 -2.96 11.91
CA ALA A 55 -1.05 -3.03 12.74
C ALA A 55 -0.74 -3.54 14.16
N ASP A 56 0.35 -4.29 14.34
CA ASP A 56 0.75 -4.83 15.65
C ASP A 56 1.41 -3.76 16.53
N PHE A 57 1.84 -2.62 15.94
CA PHE A 57 2.47 -1.51 16.64
C PHE A 57 1.51 -0.42 17.13
N GLY A 58 0.20 -0.60 16.95
CA GLY A 58 -0.80 0.15 17.72
C GLY A 58 -0.84 1.66 17.46
N HIS A 59 -0.65 2.10 16.22
CA HIS A 59 -1.10 3.44 15.78
C HIS A 59 -2.09 3.28 14.62
N ASN A 60 -3.28 3.85 14.82
CA ASN A 60 -4.42 3.76 13.92
C ASN A 60 -4.07 4.32 12.53
N ASN A 61 -3.83 3.45 11.56
CA ASN A 61 -3.99 3.81 10.16
C ASN A 61 -5.47 3.64 9.82
N GLU A 62 -6.26 4.60 10.28
CA GLU A 62 -7.64 4.80 9.88
C GLU A 62 -7.64 5.40 8.47
N ASP A 63 -7.13 4.63 7.51
CA ASP A 63 -7.42 4.76 6.09
C ASP A 63 -7.57 3.33 5.59
N SER A 64 -8.74 2.78 5.90
CA SER A 64 -9.35 1.80 4.99
C SER A 64 -9.26 2.43 3.62
N ALA A 65 -8.72 1.71 2.64
CA ALA A 65 -8.63 2.18 1.26
C ALA A 65 -10.01 2.67 0.78
N GLU A 66 -10.31 3.96 0.96
CA GLU A 66 -11.38 4.62 0.28
C GLU A 66 -10.86 4.87 -1.13
N SER A 67 -11.15 3.89 -1.97
CA SER A 67 -11.16 4.13 -3.40
C SER A 67 -12.10 5.30 -3.69
N ASN A 68 -11.56 6.37 -4.26
CA ASN A 68 -12.33 7.20 -5.17
C ASN A 68 -12.23 6.58 -6.57
#